data_AF-W5SVI4-F1
#
_entry.id   AF-W5SVI4-F1
#
_cell.length_a   1.000
_cell.length_b   1.000
_cell.length_c   1.000
_cell.angle_alpha   90.00
_cell.angle_beta   90.00
_cell.angle_gamma   90.00
#
_symmetry.space_group_name_H-M   'P 1'
#
loop_
_entity.id
_entity.type
_entity.pdbx_description
1 polymer ?
#
loop_
_entity_poly.entity_id
_entity_poly.type
_entity_poly.pdbx_seq_one_letter_code
_entity_poly.pdbx_strand_id
1 'polypeptide(L)'
;MNNLAAYKTEDLRNEFISKGFSEEAVDFILLHNDNSNYEILREKMNSIEQQIIGVEKNLQKDINHLDSEMDNVEKSLQKDIDNLDNKIDNIKNELSSKIDSLEKSLNVRIDSIEKSLQKDIENNNMILLERLNALNKVLKDEIKNNNALLLEKFKAGSRVVNLVSLIGIPIVTAIILGLINRFFLNW
;
A
#
# COMPACT_ATOMS: atom_id res chain seq x y z
N MET A 1 -41.41 70.56 -7.21
CA MET A 1 -42.16 70.09 -8.40
C MET A 1 -42.89 71.31 -8.96
N ASN A 2 -42.27 72.02 -9.90
CA ASN A 2 -42.92 73.15 -10.54
C ASN A 2 -43.86 72.63 -11.60
N ASN A 3 -45.15 72.93 -11.39
CA ASN A 3 -46.27 72.65 -12.25
C ASN A 3 -46.08 73.43 -13.56
N LEU A 4 -45.45 72.81 -14.56
CA LEU A 4 -45.50 73.30 -15.93
C LEU A 4 -46.90 72.98 -16.44
N ALA A 5 -47.86 73.86 -16.13
CA ALA A 5 -49.19 73.77 -16.72
C ALA A 5 -49.00 73.80 -18.24
N ALA A 6 -49.34 72.70 -18.91
CA ALA A 6 -49.46 72.69 -20.35
C ALA A 6 -50.58 73.67 -20.72
N TYR A 7 -50.22 74.91 -21.01
CA TYR A 7 -51.13 75.87 -21.63
C TYR A 7 -51.61 75.23 -22.92
N LYS A 8 -52.94 75.06 -23.07
CA LYS A 8 -53.47 74.52 -24.32
C LYS A 8 -53.17 75.55 -25.41
N THR A 9 -52.79 75.07 -26.60
CA THR A 9 -52.49 75.92 -27.76
C THR A 9 -53.61 76.93 -28.04
N GLU A 10 -54.85 76.56 -27.73
CA GLU A 10 -56.05 77.40 -27.82
C GLU A 10 -56.06 78.58 -26.82
N ASP A 11 -55.57 78.37 -25.59
CA ASP A 11 -55.48 79.43 -24.57
C ASP A 11 -54.45 80.48 -24.99
N LEU A 12 -53.31 80.02 -25.55
CA LEU A 12 -52.28 80.90 -26.13
C LEU A 12 -52.81 81.63 -27.37
N ARG A 13 -53.50 80.94 -28.28
CA ARG A 13 -54.14 81.54 -29.47
C ARG A 13 -55.04 82.70 -29.06
N ASN A 14 -55.94 82.46 -28.12
CA ASN A 14 -56.88 83.45 -27.62
C ASN A 14 -56.20 84.63 -26.90
N GLU A 15 -55.13 84.36 -26.14
CA GLU A 15 -54.35 85.43 -25.49
C GLU A 15 -53.69 86.36 -26.52
N PHE A 16 -53.06 85.82 -27.58
CA PHE A 16 -52.43 86.66 -28.61
C PHE A 16 -53.46 87.46 -29.42
N ILE A 17 -54.60 86.86 -29.77
CA ILE A 17 -55.70 87.59 -30.42
C ILE A 17 -56.20 88.73 -29.52
N SER A 18 -56.38 88.48 -28.22
CA SER A 18 -56.82 89.51 -27.27
C SER A 18 -55.85 90.70 -27.12
N LYS A 19 -54.56 90.50 -27.43
CA LYS A 19 -53.53 91.55 -27.42
C LYS A 19 -53.43 92.32 -28.74
N GLY A 20 -54.29 92.03 -29.72
CA GLY A 20 -54.40 92.75 -30.98
C GLY A 20 -53.58 92.17 -32.14
N PHE A 21 -53.05 90.95 -32.02
CA PHE A 21 -52.45 90.24 -33.15
C PHE A 21 -53.54 89.69 -34.08
N SER A 22 -53.31 89.65 -35.39
CA SER A 22 -54.29 89.08 -36.33
C SER A 22 -54.32 87.56 -36.22
N GLU A 23 -55.50 86.96 -36.46
CA GLU A 23 -55.64 85.50 -36.43
C GLU A 23 -54.67 84.82 -37.38
N GLU A 24 -54.44 85.38 -38.57
CA GLU A 24 -53.53 84.80 -39.55
C GLU A 24 -52.08 84.79 -39.07
N ALA A 25 -51.65 85.83 -38.36
CA ALA A 25 -50.29 85.91 -37.80
C ALA A 25 -50.11 84.94 -36.62
N VAL A 26 -51.13 84.84 -35.75
CA VAL A 26 -51.12 83.89 -34.61
C VAL A 26 -51.16 82.46 -35.12
N ASP A 27 -52.03 82.15 -36.07
CA ASP A 27 -52.14 80.82 -36.68
C ASP A 27 -50.86 80.48 -37.46
N PHE A 28 -50.28 81.43 -38.21
CA PHE A 28 -48.99 81.21 -38.88
C PHE A 28 -47.89 80.87 -37.87
N ILE A 29 -47.77 81.63 -36.77
CA ILE A 29 -46.77 81.37 -35.74
C ILE A 29 -47.05 80.02 -35.08
N LEU A 30 -48.26 79.73 -34.61
CA LEU A 30 -48.59 78.47 -33.95
C LEU A 30 -48.42 77.25 -34.88
N LEU A 31 -48.68 77.39 -36.18
CA LEU A 31 -48.47 76.35 -37.19
C LEU A 31 -46.98 76.13 -37.50
N HIS A 32 -46.13 77.17 -37.38
CA HIS A 32 -44.69 77.10 -37.69
C HIS A 32 -43.79 76.98 -36.45
N ASN A 33 -44.32 77.19 -35.24
CA ASN A 33 -43.54 77.22 -34.00
C ASN A 33 -43.13 75.81 -33.55
N ASP A 34 -43.96 74.78 -33.73
CA ASP A 34 -43.70 73.49 -33.09
C ASP A 34 -43.97 72.29 -34.00
N ASN A 35 -42.97 71.77 -34.71
CA ASN A 35 -42.85 70.30 -34.78
C ASN A 35 -41.54 69.73 -35.32
N SER A 36 -40.82 70.43 -36.21
CA SER A 36 -39.74 69.78 -36.98
C SER A 36 -38.61 69.23 -36.10
N ASN A 37 -38.18 69.98 -35.07
CA ASN A 37 -37.15 69.53 -34.14
C ASN A 37 -37.64 68.39 -33.21
N TYR A 38 -38.94 68.37 -32.88
CA TYR A 38 -39.54 67.33 -32.04
C TYR A 38 -39.69 66.01 -32.81
N GLU A 39 -40.13 66.05 -34.07
CA GLU A 39 -40.18 64.85 -34.91
C GLU A 39 -38.78 64.27 -35.16
N ILE A 40 -37.76 65.11 -35.42
CA ILE A 40 -36.36 64.66 -35.53
C ILE A 40 -35.89 63.98 -34.23
N LEU A 41 -36.25 64.55 -33.06
CA LEU A 41 -35.89 63.96 -31.77
C LEU A 41 -36.60 62.63 -31.54
N ARG A 42 -37.90 62.54 -31.89
CA ARG A 42 -38.68 61.31 -31.83
C ARG A 42 -38.09 60.22 -32.70
N GLU A 43 -37.72 60.53 -33.95
CA GLU A 43 -37.07 59.58 -34.85
C GLU A 43 -35.74 59.07 -34.30
N LYS A 44 -34.91 59.97 -33.75
CA LYS A 44 -33.65 59.58 -33.08
C LYS A 44 -33.90 58.69 -31.86
N MET A 45 -34.91 59.01 -31.05
CA MET A 45 -35.29 58.20 -29.89
C MET A 45 -35.71 56.79 -30.31
N ASN A 46 -36.57 56.69 -31.33
CA ASN A 46 -37.00 55.41 -31.89
C ASN A 46 -35.81 54.63 -32.45
N SER A 47 -34.88 55.29 -33.17
CA SER A 47 -33.67 54.65 -33.68
C SER A 47 -32.77 54.13 -32.56
N ILE A 48 -32.63 54.87 -31.46
CA ILE A 48 -31.84 54.45 -30.29
C ILE A 48 -32.52 53.25 -29.62
N GLU A 49 -33.83 53.27 -29.45
CA GLU A 49 -34.60 52.16 -28.87
C GLU A 49 -34.39 50.87 -29.69
N GLN A 50 -34.44 50.95 -31.02
CA GLN A 50 -34.16 49.80 -31.88
C GLN A 50 -32.71 49.30 -31.77
N GLN A 51 -31.74 50.20 -31.62
CA GLN A 51 -30.35 49.82 -31.38
C GLN A 51 -30.19 49.11 -30.03
N ILE A 52 -30.83 49.60 -28.98
CA ILE A 52 -30.83 48.97 -27.64
C ILE A 52 -31.42 47.57 -27.71
N ILE A 53 -32.61 47.41 -28.32
CA ILE A 53 -33.23 46.09 -28.53
C ILE A 53 -32.31 45.15 -29.30
N GLY A 54 -31.61 45.66 -30.32
CA GLY A 54 -30.63 44.89 -31.09
C GLY A 54 -29.46 44.41 -30.23
N VAL A 55 -28.90 45.28 -29.38
CA VAL A 55 -27.83 44.93 -28.44
C VAL A 55 -28.31 43.91 -27.42
N GLU A 56 -29.48 44.11 -26.81
CA GLU A 56 -30.08 43.18 -25.84
C GLU A 56 -30.27 41.79 -26.45
N LYS A 57 -30.79 41.72 -27.68
CA LYS A 57 -30.99 40.45 -28.38
C LYS A 57 -29.67 39.73 -28.67
N ASN A 58 -28.62 40.46 -29.04
CA ASN A 58 -27.30 39.87 -29.28
C ASN A 58 -26.68 39.36 -27.97
N LEU A 59 -26.74 40.15 -26.89
CA LEU A 59 -26.26 39.74 -25.58
C LEU A 59 -27.01 38.51 -25.06
N GLN A 60 -28.33 38.44 -25.23
CA GLN A 60 -29.10 37.24 -24.85
C GLN A 60 -28.67 36.01 -25.64
N LYS A 61 -28.37 36.18 -26.94
CA LYS A 61 -27.86 35.09 -27.77
C LYS A 61 -26.49 34.61 -27.30
N ASP A 62 -25.59 35.53 -26.97
CA ASP A 62 -24.24 35.22 -26.50
C ASP A 62 -24.28 34.52 -25.13
N ILE A 63 -25.14 34.99 -24.21
CA ILE A 63 -25.38 34.33 -22.91
C ILE A 63 -25.87 32.90 -23.12
N ASN A 64 -26.92 32.71 -23.94
CA ASN A 64 -27.46 31.37 -24.20
C ASN A 64 -26.41 30.44 -24.85
N HIS A 65 -25.53 30.99 -25.68
CA HIS A 65 -24.44 30.22 -26.28
C HIS A 65 -23.42 29.79 -25.24
N LEU A 66 -22.98 30.71 -24.37
CA LEU A 66 -22.05 30.43 -23.28
C LEU A 66 -22.62 29.44 -22.27
N ASP A 67 -23.91 29.55 -21.92
CA ASP A 67 -24.59 28.58 -21.06
C ASP A 67 -24.54 27.17 -21.67
N SER A 68 -24.76 27.06 -22.98
CA SER A 68 -24.69 25.78 -23.68
C SER A 68 -23.27 25.22 -23.77
N GLU A 69 -22.26 26.07 -23.95
CA GLU A 69 -20.86 25.65 -23.89
C GLU A 69 -20.46 25.19 -22.49
N MET A 70 -20.91 25.91 -21.45
CA MET A 70 -20.67 25.57 -20.05
C MET A 70 -21.29 24.23 -19.69
N ASP A 71 -22.54 23.98 -20.08
CA ASP A 71 -23.22 22.69 -19.92
C ASP A 71 -22.46 21.53 -20.58
N ASN A 72 -21.89 21.77 -21.77
CA ASN A 72 -21.13 20.76 -22.50
C ASN A 72 -19.80 20.46 -21.80
N VAL A 73 -19.10 21.48 -21.31
CA VAL A 73 -17.88 21.32 -20.52
C VAL A 73 -18.16 20.56 -19.23
N GLU A 74 -19.23 20.92 -18.50
CA GLU A 74 -19.63 20.23 -17.27
C GLU A 74 -19.90 18.73 -17.52
N LYS A 75 -20.68 18.41 -18.56
CA LYS A 75 -20.95 17.01 -18.95
C LYS A 75 -19.68 16.25 -19.33
N SER A 76 -18.75 16.90 -20.05
CA SER A 76 -17.49 16.27 -20.42
C SER A 76 -16.62 15.99 -19.20
N LEU A 77 -16.50 16.95 -18.28
CA LEU A 77 -15.75 16.79 -17.05
C LEU A 77 -16.35 15.72 -16.15
N GLN A 78 -17.68 15.67 -16.01
CA GLN A 78 -18.35 14.61 -15.24
C GLN A 78 -18.04 13.23 -15.82
N LYS A 79 -18.10 13.08 -17.15
CA LYS A 79 -17.75 11.83 -17.82
C LYS A 79 -16.28 11.44 -17.61
N ASP A 80 -15.37 12.41 -17.64
CA ASP A 80 -13.95 12.15 -17.39
C ASP A 80 -13.69 11.73 -15.94
N ILE A 81 -14.37 12.35 -14.97
CA ILE A 81 -14.35 11.95 -13.55
C ILE A 81 -14.85 10.52 -13.40
N ASP A 82 -16.03 10.18 -13.95
CA ASP A 82 -16.60 8.84 -13.86
C ASP A 82 -15.66 7.79 -14.49
N ASN A 83 -15.01 8.12 -15.60
CA ASN A 83 -14.02 7.24 -16.24
C ASN A 83 -12.76 7.05 -15.38
N LEU A 84 -12.31 8.09 -14.69
CA LEU A 84 -11.17 8.01 -13.78
C LEU A 84 -11.50 7.19 -12.54
N ASP A 85 -12.68 7.36 -11.94
CA ASP A 85 -13.14 6.57 -10.80
C ASP A 85 -13.19 5.08 -11.16
N ASN A 86 -13.75 4.73 -12.32
CA ASN A 86 -13.75 3.35 -12.82
C ASN A 86 -12.34 2.77 -13.01
N LYS A 87 -11.40 3.58 -13.53
CA LYS A 87 -10.00 3.15 -13.67
C LYS A 87 -9.33 2.93 -12.31
N ILE A 88 -9.59 3.81 -11.34
CA ILE A 88 -9.07 3.70 -9.97
C ILE A 88 -9.60 2.43 -9.32
N ASP A 89 -10.89 2.15 -9.41
CA ASP A 89 -11.50 0.94 -8.87
C ASP A 89 -10.95 -0.33 -9.51
N ASN A 90 -10.74 -0.34 -10.83
CA ASN A 90 -10.13 -1.48 -11.50
C ASN A 90 -8.69 -1.72 -11.02
N ILE A 91 -7.87 -0.67 -10.93
CA ILE A 91 -6.49 -0.76 -10.41
C ILE A 91 -6.48 -1.28 -8.98
N LYS A 92 -7.37 -0.77 -8.12
CA LYS A 92 -7.50 -1.22 -6.73
C LYS A 92 -7.82 -2.71 -6.66
N ASN A 93 -8.78 -3.19 -7.45
CA ASN A 93 -9.17 -4.60 -7.49
C ASN A 93 -8.05 -5.52 -8.02
N GLU A 94 -7.33 -5.08 -9.07
CA GLU A 94 -6.17 -5.80 -9.59
C GLU A 94 -5.03 -5.90 -8.57
N LEU A 95 -4.75 -4.81 -7.86
CA LEU A 95 -3.71 -4.78 -6.83
C LEU A 95 -4.08 -5.68 -5.64
N SER A 96 -5.32 -5.61 -5.14
CA SER A 96 -5.80 -6.52 -4.09
C SER A 96 -5.67 -7.97 -4.51
N SER A 97 -6.08 -8.32 -5.74
CA SER A 97 -5.98 -9.69 -6.26
C SER A 97 -4.53 -10.17 -6.35
N LYS A 98 -3.61 -9.30 -6.78
CA LYS A 98 -2.17 -9.60 -6.83
C LYS A 98 -1.57 -9.80 -5.43
N ILE A 99 -1.96 -8.97 -4.46
CA ILE A 99 -1.53 -9.11 -3.07
C ILE A 99 -2.01 -10.44 -2.49
N ASP A 100 -3.29 -10.78 -2.64
CA ASP A 100 -3.85 -12.04 -2.15
C ASP A 100 -3.17 -13.27 -2.78
N SER A 101 -2.86 -13.18 -4.08
CA SER A 101 -2.15 -14.25 -4.79
C SER A 101 -0.72 -14.43 -4.30
N LEU A 102 0.00 -13.32 -4.07
CA LEU A 102 1.35 -13.34 -3.52
C LEU A 102 1.36 -13.90 -2.09
N GLU A 103 0.43 -13.48 -1.23
CA GLU A 103 0.31 -13.97 0.14
C GLU A 103 0.09 -15.49 0.16
N LYS A 104 -0.87 -16.00 -0.64
CA LYS A 104 -1.12 -17.44 -0.78
C LYS A 104 0.12 -18.18 -1.26
N SER A 105 0.81 -17.66 -2.27
CA SER A 105 2.02 -18.30 -2.80
C SER A 105 3.15 -18.33 -1.78
N LEU A 106 3.31 -17.28 -0.98
CA LEU A 106 4.34 -17.23 0.07
C LEU A 106 4.01 -18.22 1.19
N ASN A 107 2.76 -18.28 1.65
CA ASN A 107 2.33 -19.23 2.67
C ASN A 107 2.58 -20.69 2.24
N VAL A 108 2.21 -21.05 1.00
CA VAL A 108 2.48 -22.40 0.46
C VAL A 108 3.98 -22.73 0.42
N ARG A 109 4.82 -21.75 0.06
CA ARG A 109 6.27 -21.95 0.04
C ARG A 109 6.85 -22.10 1.43
N ILE A 110 6.40 -21.31 2.39
CA ILE A 110 6.80 -21.39 3.81
C ILE A 110 6.41 -22.77 4.36
N ASP A 111 5.16 -23.19 4.20
CA ASP A 111 4.68 -24.50 4.66
C ASP A 111 5.49 -25.66 4.06
N SER A 112 5.85 -25.56 2.77
CA SER A 112 6.67 -26.56 2.10
C SER A 112 8.08 -26.62 2.66
N ILE A 113 8.69 -25.46 2.96
CA ILE A 113 10.03 -25.37 3.55
C ILE A 113 10.00 -25.94 4.97
N GLU A 114 9.02 -25.57 5.78
CA GLU A 114 8.85 -26.08 7.15
C GLU A 114 8.74 -27.61 7.18
N LYS A 115 7.91 -28.19 6.32
CA LYS A 115 7.77 -29.65 6.20
C LYS A 115 9.07 -30.33 5.77
N SER A 116 9.81 -29.73 4.82
CA SER A 116 11.09 -30.28 4.38
C SER A 116 12.12 -30.27 5.51
N LEU A 117 12.24 -29.14 6.21
CA LEU A 117 13.18 -29.00 7.33
C LEU A 117 12.83 -29.94 8.47
N GLN A 118 11.54 -30.09 8.80
CA GLN A 118 11.10 -31.05 9.81
C GLN A 118 11.53 -32.47 9.44
N LYS A 119 11.31 -32.89 8.19
CA LYS A 119 11.71 -34.21 7.71
C LYS A 119 13.23 -34.41 7.78
N ASP A 120 14.02 -33.40 7.42
CA ASP A 120 15.48 -33.49 7.47
C ASP A 120 15.98 -33.60 8.91
N ILE A 121 15.38 -32.86 9.85
CA ILE A 121 15.68 -32.95 11.28
C ILE A 121 15.33 -34.34 11.82
N GLU A 122 14.14 -34.87 11.48
CA GLU A 122 13.71 -36.21 11.89
C GLU A 122 14.69 -37.29 11.37
N ASN A 123 15.06 -37.23 10.09
CA ASN A 123 16.03 -38.15 9.50
C ASN A 123 17.41 -38.07 10.18
N ASN A 124 17.91 -36.86 10.43
CA ASN A 124 19.19 -36.66 11.11
C ASN A 124 19.16 -37.23 12.54
N ASN A 125 18.07 -37.02 13.28
CA ASN A 125 17.88 -37.58 14.62
C ASN A 125 17.88 -39.12 14.59
N MET A 126 17.21 -39.73 13.61
CA MET A 126 17.22 -41.19 13.44
C MET A 126 18.64 -41.73 13.16
N ILE A 127 19.37 -41.11 12.23
CA ILE A 127 20.75 -41.50 11.91
C ILE A 127 21.66 -41.36 13.13
N LEU A 128 21.52 -40.28 13.90
CA LEU A 128 22.30 -40.05 15.12
C LEU A 128 22.00 -41.13 16.18
N LEU A 129 20.72 -41.48 16.37
CA LEU A 129 20.31 -42.52 17.30
C LEU A 129 20.88 -43.90 16.90
N GLU A 130 20.82 -44.24 15.61
CA GLU A 130 21.40 -45.48 15.08
C GLU A 130 22.91 -45.55 15.32
N ARG A 131 23.65 -44.47 15.02
CA ARG A 131 25.09 -44.39 15.25
C ARG A 131 25.44 -44.49 16.73
N LEU A 132 24.69 -43.84 17.60
CA LEU A 132 24.89 -43.89 19.05
C LEU A 132 24.67 -45.31 19.59
N ASN A 133 23.63 -45.99 19.10
CA ASN A 133 23.37 -47.39 19.46
C ASN A 133 24.47 -48.34 18.98
N ALA A 134 24.97 -48.14 17.75
CA ALA A 134 26.08 -48.91 17.21
C ALA A 134 27.37 -48.71 18.03
N LEU A 135 27.72 -47.46 18.35
CA LEU A 135 28.88 -47.14 19.18
C LEU A 135 28.76 -47.74 20.59
N ASN A 136 27.60 -47.64 21.22
CA ASN A 136 27.34 -48.23 22.52
C ASN A 136 27.50 -49.76 22.50
N LYS A 137 27.09 -50.42 21.42
CA LYS A 137 27.28 -51.86 21.26
C LYS A 137 28.76 -52.22 21.15
N VAL A 138 29.51 -51.53 20.29
CA VAL A 138 30.96 -51.73 20.14
C VAL A 138 31.68 -51.54 21.47
N LEU A 139 31.40 -50.45 22.18
CA LEU A 139 32.00 -50.16 23.47
C LEU A 139 31.70 -51.26 24.51
N LYS A 140 30.47 -51.75 24.55
CA LYS A 140 30.07 -52.85 25.45
C LYS A 140 30.82 -54.14 25.12
N ASP A 141 30.97 -54.47 23.84
CA ASP A 141 31.69 -55.66 23.39
C ASP A 141 33.19 -55.55 23.70
N GLU A 142 33.82 -54.38 23.49
CA GLU A 142 35.21 -54.12 23.85
C GLU A 142 35.45 -54.25 25.36
N ILE A 143 34.59 -53.67 26.20
CA ILE A 143 34.69 -53.80 27.66
C ILE A 143 34.59 -55.27 28.08
N LYS A 144 33.64 -56.02 27.50
CA LYS A 144 33.48 -57.46 27.80
C LYS A 144 34.72 -58.26 27.41
N ASN A 145 35.29 -58.01 26.24
CA ASN A 145 36.48 -58.68 25.75
C ASN A 145 37.71 -58.34 26.60
N ASN A 146 37.92 -57.06 26.94
CA ASN A 146 39.01 -56.62 27.79
C ASN A 146 38.93 -57.25 29.19
N ASN A 147 37.73 -57.30 29.78
CA ASN A 147 37.51 -57.96 31.07
C ASN A 147 37.81 -59.46 31.01
N ALA A 148 37.43 -60.15 29.92
CA ALA A 148 37.75 -61.56 29.73
C ALA A 148 39.26 -61.80 29.61
N LEU A 149 39.97 -60.97 28.84
CA LEU A 149 41.42 -61.04 28.67
C LEU A 149 42.16 -60.77 29.99
N LEU A 150 41.73 -59.77 30.77
CA LEU A 150 42.30 -59.49 32.09
C LEU A 150 42.10 -60.66 33.05
N LEU A 151 40.93 -61.29 33.05
CA LEU A 151 40.66 -62.47 33.87
C LEU A 151 41.55 -63.66 33.47
N GLU A 152 41.78 -63.88 32.18
CA GLU A 152 42.70 -64.91 31.69
C GLU A 152 44.14 -64.65 32.14
N LYS A 153 44.64 -63.42 31.97
CA LYS A 153 45.97 -63.00 32.43
C LYS A 153 46.13 -63.16 33.94
N PHE A 154 45.11 -62.78 34.72
CA PHE A 154 45.12 -62.96 36.17
C PHE A 154 45.18 -64.44 36.57
N LYS A 155 44.36 -65.30 35.94
CA LYS A 155 44.40 -66.75 36.17
C LYS A 155 45.76 -67.35 35.83
N ALA A 156 46.38 -66.94 34.73
CA ALA A 156 47.72 -67.38 34.35
C ALA A 156 48.77 -66.95 35.39
N GLY A 157 48.74 -65.70 35.84
CA GLY A 157 49.61 -65.19 36.91
C GLY A 157 49.44 -65.97 38.22
N SER A 158 48.20 -66.22 38.65
CA SER A 158 47.92 -67.01 39.85
C SER A 158 48.42 -68.45 39.75
N ARG A 159 48.35 -69.08 38.55
CA ARG A 159 48.96 -70.41 38.33
C ARG A 159 50.47 -70.38 38.54
N VAL A 160 51.16 -69.35 38.04
CA VAL A 160 52.61 -69.18 38.24
C VAL A 160 52.94 -68.99 39.73
N VAL A 161 52.22 -68.11 40.42
CA VAL A 161 52.40 -67.90 41.88
C VAL A 161 52.18 -69.20 42.64
N ASN A 162 51.11 -69.95 42.34
CA ASN A 162 50.83 -71.22 42.99
C ASN A 162 51.93 -72.27 42.74
N LEU A 163 52.45 -72.36 41.52
CA LEU A 163 53.57 -73.25 41.18
C LEU A 163 54.85 -72.89 41.96
N VAL A 164 55.19 -71.60 42.02
CA VAL A 164 56.36 -71.12 42.77
C VAL A 164 56.19 -71.39 44.27
N SER A 165 55.01 -71.12 44.84
CA SER A 165 54.74 -71.35 46.27
C SER A 165 54.75 -72.83 46.64
N LEU A 166 54.17 -73.70 45.82
CA LEU A 166 54.00 -75.13 46.13
C LEU A 166 55.26 -75.95 45.86
N ILE A 167 56.01 -75.63 44.79
CA ILE A 167 57.15 -76.44 44.32
C ILE A 167 58.46 -75.66 44.47
N GLY A 168 58.49 -74.41 44.02
CA GLY A 168 59.72 -73.60 43.98
C GLY A 168 60.29 -73.29 45.36
N ILE A 169 59.47 -72.75 46.28
CA ILE A 169 59.92 -72.39 47.63
C ILE A 169 60.48 -73.60 48.39
N PRO A 170 59.78 -74.76 48.47
CA PRO A 170 60.32 -75.94 49.14
C PRO A 170 61.65 -76.45 48.56
N ILE A 171 61.82 -76.39 47.24
CA ILE A 171 63.08 -76.78 46.60
C ILE A 171 64.21 -75.84 47.01
N VAL A 172 63.98 -74.53 46.95
CA VAL A 172 64.99 -73.53 47.32
C VAL A 172 65.37 -73.65 48.80
N THR A 173 64.38 -73.82 49.70
CA THR A 173 64.65 -73.99 51.14
C THR A 173 65.44 -75.28 51.41
N ALA A 174 65.11 -76.38 50.73
CA ALA A 174 65.86 -77.64 50.84
C ALA A 174 67.32 -77.49 50.39
N ILE A 175 67.57 -76.77 49.28
CA ILE A 175 68.92 -76.49 48.78
C ILE A 175 69.71 -75.65 49.81
N ILE A 176 69.12 -74.58 50.34
CA ILE A 176 69.76 -73.71 51.33
C ILE A 176 70.11 -74.48 52.61
N LEU A 177 69.15 -75.25 53.15
CA LEU A 177 69.40 -76.09 54.33
C LEU A 177 70.51 -77.11 54.08
N GLY A 178 70.54 -77.75 52.91
CA GLY A 178 71.61 -78.67 52.53
C GLY A 178 72.99 -78.03 52.51
N LEU A 179 73.11 -76.79 52.01
CA LEU A 179 74.36 -76.03 52.00
C LEU A 179 74.80 -75.62 53.41
N ILE A 180 73.88 -75.09 54.24
CA ILE A 180 74.14 -74.75 55.65
C ILE A 180 74.63 -76.00 56.40
N ASN A 181 73.95 -77.13 56.23
CA ASN A 181 74.31 -78.39 56.86
C ASN A 181 75.74 -78.82 56.51
N ARG A 182 76.12 -78.69 55.23
CA ARG A 182 77.48 -78.98 54.76
C ARG A 182 78.54 -78.03 55.34
N PHE A 183 78.18 -76.79 55.60
CA PHE A 183 79.10 -75.76 56.06
C PHE A 183 79.31 -75.80 57.58
N PHE A 184 78.27 -76.13 58.36
CA PHE A 184 78.31 -76.08 59.82
C PHE A 184 78.49 -77.44 60.52
N LEU A 185 78.15 -78.59 59.91
CA LEU A 185 78.38 -79.92 60.52
C LEU A 185 79.71 -80.57 60.14
N ASN A 186 80.50 -79.93 59.27
CA ASN A 186 81.86 -80.39 58.92
C ASN A 186 82.94 -79.64 59.73
N TRP A 187 82.59 -79.19 60.95
CA TRP A 187 83.50 -78.67 61.97
C TRP A 187 83.28 -79.42 63.29
#